data_AF-A0A0S2LVT9-F1
#
_entry.id   AF-A0A0S2LVT9-F1
#
_cell.length_a   1.000
_cell.length_b   1.000
_cell.length_c   1.000
_cell.angle_alpha   90.00
_cell.angle_beta   90.00
_cell.angle_gamma   90.00
#
_symmetry.space_group_name_H-M   'P 1'
#
loop_
_entity.id
_entity.type
_entity.pdbx_description
1 polymer ?
#
loop_
_entity_poly.entity_id
_entity_poly.type
_entity_poly.pdbx_seq_one_letter_code
_entity_poly.pdbx_strand_id
1 'polypeptide(L)'
;MSTPSGQPLIPAVWQRHDKEILPLWRDRLSAEMGPVVAARYAAGLFFEDRRRPIAQWFNPALGAALLVGIETSAEWPVQRFALFYAPANGGVIRVHTNLHEWYLRTPKKSPTEAEAFSGAIRSAESFLQVEMDYI
;
A
#
# COMPACT_ATOMS: atom_id res chain seq x y z
N MET A 1 -32.89 14.14 -0.86
CA MET A 1 -32.57 12.88 -1.56
C MET A 1 -31.06 12.75 -1.56
N SER A 2 -30.53 11.90 -0.70
CA SER A 2 -29.09 11.73 -0.48
C SER A 2 -28.50 10.87 -1.60
N THR A 3 -27.52 11.40 -2.33
CA THR A 3 -26.66 10.63 -3.22
C THR A 3 -25.90 9.58 -2.41
N PRO A 4 -25.82 8.30 -2.85
CA PRO A 4 -24.92 7.35 -2.21
C PRO A 4 -23.50 7.75 -2.58
N SER A 5 -22.74 8.16 -1.56
CA SER A 5 -21.31 8.43 -1.60
C SER A 5 -20.59 7.29 -2.32
N GLY A 6 -19.80 7.62 -3.34
CA GLY A 6 -18.99 6.69 -4.12
C GLY A 6 -17.93 6.01 -3.25
N GLN A 7 -18.35 4.98 -2.53
CA GLN A 7 -17.47 4.07 -1.83
C GLN A 7 -16.93 3.08 -2.86
N PRO A 8 -15.61 3.01 -3.08
CA PRO A 8 -15.05 1.95 -3.90
C PRO A 8 -15.38 0.62 -3.22
N LEU A 9 -16.23 -0.17 -3.87
CA LEU A 9 -16.61 -1.49 -3.41
C LEU A 9 -15.39 -2.38 -3.59
N ILE A 10 -14.56 -2.47 -2.55
CA ILE A 10 -13.61 -3.55 -2.43
C ILE A 10 -14.43 -4.84 -2.41
N PRO A 11 -14.18 -5.79 -3.33
CA PRO A 11 -15.00 -7.00 -3.42
C PRO A 11 -14.89 -7.86 -2.15
N ALA A 12 -15.96 -8.60 -1.81
CA ALA A 12 -16.12 -9.32 -0.55
C ALA A 12 -15.00 -10.33 -0.19
N VAL A 13 -14.18 -10.72 -1.17
CA VAL A 13 -13.03 -11.63 -1.00
C VAL A 13 -11.77 -10.94 -0.46
N TRP A 14 -11.63 -9.63 -0.63
CA TRP A 14 -10.48 -8.87 -0.17
C TRP A 14 -10.72 -8.29 1.22
N GLN A 15 -9.97 -8.81 2.20
CA GLN A 15 -10.09 -8.41 3.60
C GLN A 15 -9.13 -7.27 3.90
N ARG A 16 -9.64 -6.15 4.43
CA ARG A 16 -8.83 -4.96 4.73
C ARG A 16 -8.22 -5.02 6.14
N HIS A 17 -6.93 -4.72 6.25
CA HIS A 17 -6.14 -4.80 7.48
C HIS A 17 -5.24 -3.58 7.70
N ASP A 18 -5.72 -2.53 8.36
CA ASP A 18 -4.97 -1.26 8.42
C ASP A 18 -3.98 -1.14 9.60
N LYS A 19 -3.94 -2.12 10.50
CA LYS A 19 -3.25 -1.99 11.80
C LYS A 19 -1.83 -2.57 11.85
N GLU A 20 -1.61 -3.68 11.17
CA GLU A 20 -0.37 -4.46 11.28
C GLU A 20 0.02 -4.98 9.91
N ILE A 21 1.28 -4.86 9.53
CA ILE A 21 1.77 -5.41 8.26
C ILE A 21 1.66 -6.94 8.29
N LEU A 22 1.02 -7.53 7.27
CA LEU A 22 0.85 -8.99 7.20
C LEU A 22 2.21 -9.70 7.14
N PRO A 23 2.39 -10.82 7.86
CA PRO A 23 3.61 -11.64 7.78
C PRO A 23 3.99 -12.05 6.36
N LEU A 24 2.98 -12.24 5.49
CA LEU A 24 3.14 -12.55 4.07
C LEU A 24 4.17 -11.66 3.38
N TRP A 25 4.18 -10.35 3.65
CA TRP A 25 5.13 -9.42 3.01
C TRP A 25 6.58 -9.77 3.32
N ARG A 26 6.85 -10.12 4.58
CA ARG A 26 8.19 -10.52 5.01
C ARG A 26 8.59 -11.84 4.37
N ASP A 27 7.66 -12.79 4.29
CA ASP A 27 7.91 -14.10 3.70
C ASP A 27 8.20 -13.98 2.20
N ARG A 28 7.40 -13.19 1.47
CA ARG A 28 7.57 -12.95 0.02
C ARG A 28 8.88 -12.23 -0.28
N LEU A 29 9.19 -11.16 0.45
CA LEU A 29 10.47 -10.45 0.28
C LEU A 29 11.65 -11.35 0.65
N SER A 30 11.57 -12.13 1.73
CA SER A 30 12.65 -13.03 2.13
C SER A 30 12.91 -14.11 1.09
N ALA A 31 11.87 -14.61 0.42
CA ALA A 31 12.01 -15.55 -0.68
C ALA A 31 12.67 -14.90 -1.93
N GLU A 32 12.40 -13.63 -2.19
CA GLU A 32 12.88 -12.92 -3.39
C GLU A 32 14.34 -12.45 -3.26
N MET A 33 14.71 -11.82 -2.14
CA MET A 33 16.02 -11.17 -1.96
C MET A 33 16.86 -11.76 -0.82
N GLY A 34 16.35 -12.80 -0.15
CA GLY A 34 16.98 -13.40 1.04
C GLY A 34 16.63 -12.66 2.33
N PRO A 35 16.69 -13.36 3.48
CA PRO A 35 16.14 -12.87 4.76
C PRO A 35 16.85 -11.61 5.30
N VAL A 36 18.16 -11.48 5.07
CA VAL A 36 18.94 -10.33 5.55
C VAL A 36 18.61 -9.06 4.78
N VAL A 37 18.50 -9.16 3.45
CA VAL A 37 18.16 -8.02 2.58
C VAL A 37 16.69 -7.66 2.77
N ALA A 38 15.82 -8.66 2.84
CA ALA A 38 14.39 -8.46 3.11
C ALA A 38 14.16 -7.76 4.46
N ALA A 39 14.90 -8.10 5.52
CA ALA A 39 14.78 -7.41 6.80
C ALA A 39 15.17 -5.93 6.70
N ARG A 40 16.22 -5.57 5.94
CA ARG A 40 16.63 -4.18 5.72
C ARG A 40 15.65 -3.43 4.81
N TYR A 41 15.19 -4.06 3.74
CA TYR A 41 14.23 -3.49 2.81
C TYR A 41 12.87 -3.27 3.48
N ALA A 42 12.36 -4.29 4.19
CA ALA A 42 11.14 -4.19 5.00
C ALA A 42 11.29 -3.18 6.14
N ALA A 43 12.49 -2.99 6.70
CA ALA A 43 12.72 -1.92 7.66
C ALA A 43 12.44 -0.54 7.04
N GLY A 44 12.96 -0.29 5.84
CA GLY A 44 12.75 0.95 5.09
C GLY A 44 11.35 1.13 4.52
N LEU A 45 10.72 0.04 4.03
CA LEU A 45 9.37 0.08 3.44
C LEU A 45 8.25 0.13 4.50
N PHE A 46 8.48 -0.47 5.67
CA PHE A 46 7.38 -0.80 6.61
C PHE A 46 7.61 -0.40 8.08
N PHE A 47 8.78 0.13 8.47
CA PHE A 47 9.12 0.25 9.89
C PHE A 47 9.74 1.57 10.36
N GLU A 48 10.32 2.42 9.50
CA GLU A 48 11.00 3.62 10.01
C GLU A 48 10.06 4.63 10.69
N ASP A 49 8.76 4.59 10.43
CA ASP A 49 7.77 5.35 11.20
C ASP A 49 6.40 4.66 11.24
N ARG A 50 6.19 3.74 12.20
CA ARG A 50 4.88 3.10 12.44
C ARG A 50 3.76 4.08 12.85
N ARG A 51 4.04 5.38 12.96
CA ARG A 51 3.00 6.42 13.11
C ARG A 51 2.33 6.77 11.79
N ARG A 52 2.92 6.36 10.65
CA ARG A 52 2.40 6.65 9.31
C ARG A 52 1.27 5.70 8.96
N PRO A 53 0.24 6.18 8.26
CA PRO A 53 -0.90 5.37 7.92
C PRO A 53 -0.52 4.30 6.89
N ILE A 54 -1.05 3.10 7.07
CA ILE A 54 -0.96 1.99 6.10
C ILE A 54 -2.37 1.51 5.78
N ALA A 55 -2.55 0.94 4.60
CA ALA A 55 -3.75 0.19 4.26
C ALA A 55 -3.34 -1.03 3.45
N GLN A 56 -3.92 -2.18 3.74
CA GLN A 56 -3.61 -3.40 2.99
C GLN A 56 -4.82 -4.30 2.90
N TRP A 57 -4.82 -5.13 1.89
CA TRP A 57 -5.87 -6.07 1.57
C TRP A 57 -5.27 -7.44 1.39
N PHE A 58 -5.96 -8.47 1.88
CA PHE A 58 -5.57 -9.86 1.74
C PHE A 58 -6.70 -10.66 1.15
N ASN A 59 -6.37 -11.49 0.16
CA ASN A 59 -7.28 -12.49 -0.39
C ASN A 59 -6.77 -13.89 -0.01
N PRO A 60 -7.38 -14.54 1.00
CA PRO A 60 -6.95 -15.87 1.43
C PRO A 60 -7.17 -16.96 0.38
N ALA A 61 -8.15 -16.78 -0.52
CA ALA A 61 -8.43 -17.76 -1.57
C ALA A 61 -7.32 -17.79 -2.64
N LEU A 62 -6.68 -16.64 -2.88
CA LEU A 62 -5.59 -16.50 -3.85
C LEU A 62 -4.21 -16.55 -3.20
N GLY A 63 -4.11 -16.37 -1.88
CA GLY A 63 -2.82 -16.13 -1.22
C GLY A 63 -2.14 -14.85 -1.71
N ALA A 64 -2.94 -13.85 -2.09
CA ALA A 64 -2.51 -12.58 -2.65
C ALA A 64 -2.76 -11.42 -1.67
N ALA A 65 -1.91 -10.39 -1.71
CA ALA A 65 -2.06 -9.20 -0.88
C ALA A 65 -1.75 -7.91 -1.64
N LEU A 66 -2.37 -6.81 -1.24
CA LEU A 66 -2.05 -5.46 -1.71
C LEU A 66 -1.76 -4.58 -0.49
N LEU A 67 -0.76 -3.71 -0.59
CA LEU A 67 -0.37 -2.80 0.48
C LEU A 67 -0.12 -1.40 -0.07
N VAL A 68 -0.71 -0.41 0.58
CA VAL A 68 -0.37 0.99 0.49
C VAL A 68 0.59 1.31 1.63
N GLY A 69 1.81 1.70 1.27
CA GLY A 69 2.87 2.03 2.22
C GLY A 69 3.74 3.18 1.74
N ILE A 70 4.61 3.67 2.63
CA ILE A 70 5.59 4.70 2.29
C ILE A 70 6.69 4.10 1.44
N GLU A 71 7.02 4.77 0.34
CA GLU A 71 8.14 4.41 -0.53
C GLU A 71 9.41 5.20 -0.22
N THR A 72 9.24 6.44 0.25
CA THR A 72 10.33 7.40 0.45
C THR A 72 10.95 7.29 1.84
N SER A 73 12.27 7.41 1.95
CA SER A 73 12.93 7.56 3.24
C SER A 73 12.53 8.89 3.92
N ALA A 74 12.54 8.92 5.26
CA ALA A 74 12.19 10.10 6.05
C ALA A 74 13.05 11.34 5.75
N GLU A 75 14.26 11.16 5.22
CA GLU A 75 15.17 12.25 4.85
C GLU A 75 14.74 13.01 3.58
N TRP A 76 13.86 12.41 2.76
CA TRP A 76 13.40 13.03 1.53
C TRP A 76 12.44 14.21 1.80
N PRO A 77 12.62 15.34 1.10
CA PRO A 77 11.80 16.55 1.30
C PRO A 77 10.33 16.35 0.86
N VAL A 78 10.11 15.39 -0.02
CA VAL A 78 8.81 14.94 -0.52
C VAL A 78 8.64 13.51 -0.07
N GLN A 79 7.51 13.21 0.57
CA GLN A 79 7.14 11.86 0.95
C GLN A 79 6.08 11.33 0.00
N ARG A 80 6.07 10.00 -0.21
CA ARG A 80 5.17 9.37 -1.18
C ARG A 80 4.62 8.04 -0.66
N PHE A 81 3.32 7.82 -0.89
CA PHE A 81 2.70 6.50 -0.82
C PHE A 81 2.80 5.76 -2.15
N ALA A 82 3.12 4.48 -2.10
CA ALA A 82 3.10 3.56 -3.23
C ALA A 82 2.26 2.34 -2.91
N LEU A 83 1.88 1.63 -3.97
CA LEU A 83 1.17 0.36 -3.90
C LEU A 83 2.15 -0.78 -4.17
N PHE A 84 2.09 -1.80 -3.31
CA PHE A 84 2.84 -3.03 -3.43
C PHE A 84 1.85 -4.18 -3.52
N TYR A 85 2.01 -5.04 -4.51
CA TYR A 85 1.17 -6.20 -4.76
C TYR A 85 1.99 -7.48 -4.61
N ALA A 86 1.50 -8.41 -3.80
CA ALA A 86 2.01 -9.76 -3.66
C ALA A 86 1.04 -10.70 -4.37
N PRO A 87 1.35 -11.16 -5.60
CA PRO A 87 0.49 -12.08 -6.34
C PRO A 87 0.54 -13.50 -5.76
N ALA A 88 -0.41 -14.35 -6.17
CA ALA A 88 -0.51 -15.74 -5.75
C ALA A 88 0.77 -16.55 -5.99
N ASN A 89 1.38 -16.36 -7.16
CA ASN A 89 2.61 -17.04 -7.61
C ASN A 89 3.88 -16.56 -6.88
N GLY A 90 3.80 -15.48 -6.09
CA GLY A 90 4.87 -15.00 -5.23
C GLY A 90 5.65 -13.78 -5.73
N GLY A 91 6.62 -13.36 -4.90
CA GLY A 91 7.32 -12.08 -5.06
C GLY A 91 6.51 -10.88 -4.57
N VAL A 92 7.09 -9.69 -4.76
CA VAL A 92 6.44 -8.40 -4.52
C VAL A 92 6.64 -7.48 -5.72
N ILE A 93 5.54 -6.93 -6.22
CA ILE A 93 5.53 -6.03 -7.38
C ILE A 93 5.09 -4.65 -6.92
N ARG A 94 5.83 -3.61 -7.31
CA ARG A 94 5.37 -2.23 -7.15
C ARG A 94 4.36 -1.90 -8.25
N VAL A 95 3.12 -1.59 -7.88
CA VAL A 95 2.07 -1.22 -8.82
C VAL A 95 2.32 0.21 -9.30
N HIS A 96 2.24 0.43 -10.62
CA HIS A 96 2.39 1.76 -11.19
C HIS A 96 1.07 2.53 -11.06
N THR A 97 1.07 3.56 -10.22
CA THR A 97 -0.09 4.44 -10.00
C THR A 97 0.29 5.90 -10.16
N ASN A 98 -0.70 6.78 -10.07
CA ASN A 98 -0.46 8.21 -9.90
C ASN A 98 0.44 8.47 -8.68
N LEU A 99 1.17 9.57 -8.70
CA LEU A 99 2.02 9.98 -7.60
C LEU A 99 1.17 10.46 -6.41
N HIS A 100 1.32 9.79 -5.27
CA HIS A 100 0.61 10.12 -4.03
C HIS A 100 1.56 10.79 -3.04
N GLU A 101 1.89 12.05 -3.31
CA GLU A 101 2.95 12.78 -2.63
C GLU A 101 2.45 13.88 -1.71
N TRP A 102 3.27 14.23 -0.72
CA TRP A 102 3.12 15.46 0.06
C TRP A 102 4.48 16.02 0.47
N TYR A 103 4.49 17.31 0.79
CA TYR A 103 5.70 18.02 1.19
C TYR A 103 5.79 18.12 2.71
N LEU A 104 6.97 17.85 3.29
CA LEU A 104 7.19 17.95 4.73
C LEU A 104 7.37 19.39 5.23
N ARG A 105 7.57 20.35 4.33
CA ARG A 105 7.89 21.75 4.67
C ARG A 105 6.66 22.52 5.16
N THR A 106 6.92 23.47 6.07
CA THR A 106 5.94 24.41 6.61
C THR A 106 5.94 25.71 5.78
N PRO A 107 4.77 26.33 5.48
CA PRO A 107 3.42 25.89 5.81
C PRO A 107 3.01 24.64 5.03
N LYS A 108 2.32 23.70 5.69
CA LYS A 108 1.74 22.52 5.04
C LYS A 108 0.71 23.00 4.03
N LYS A 109 1.08 23.04 2.75
CA LYS A 109 0.18 23.30 1.63
C LYS A 109 -0.26 21.96 1.06
N SER A 110 -1.48 21.90 0.54
CA SER A 110 -1.93 20.73 -0.21
C SER A 110 -0.96 20.44 -1.36
N PRO A 111 -0.73 19.15 -1.67
CA PRO A 111 -1.32 17.97 -1.02
C PRO A 111 -0.72 17.67 0.36
N THR A 112 -1.59 17.34 1.32
CA THR A 112 -1.27 16.89 2.68
C THR A 112 -1.09 15.37 2.73
N GLU A 113 -0.49 14.85 3.80
CA GLU A 113 -0.34 13.40 4.03
C GLU A 113 -1.68 12.65 3.94
N ALA A 114 -2.75 13.20 4.53
CA ALA A 114 -4.07 12.58 4.51
C ALA A 114 -4.68 12.56 3.09
N GLU A 115 -4.49 13.62 2.31
CA GLU A 115 -4.94 13.68 0.91
C GLU A 115 -4.15 12.69 0.03
N ALA A 116 -2.82 12.62 0.22
CA ALA A 116 -1.96 11.67 -0.46
C ALA A 116 -2.36 10.23 -0.14
N PHE A 117 -2.54 9.90 1.15
CA PHE A 117 -2.96 8.57 1.59
C PHE A 117 -4.36 8.20 1.06
N SER A 118 -5.32 9.12 1.11
CA SER A 118 -6.66 8.89 0.53
C SER A 118 -6.61 8.70 -0.98
N GLY A 119 -5.70 9.40 -1.68
CA GLY A 119 -5.42 9.17 -3.09
C GLY A 119 -4.91 7.75 -3.35
N ALA A 120 -3.95 7.30 -2.56
CA ALA A 120 -3.36 5.97 -2.68
C ALA A 120 -4.37 4.85 -2.40
N ILE A 121 -5.23 5.02 -1.38
CA ILE A 121 -6.33 4.08 -1.11
C ILE A 121 -7.25 3.97 -2.32
N ARG A 122 -7.67 5.09 -2.93
CA ARG A 122 -8.55 5.03 -4.11
C ARG A 122 -7.89 4.30 -5.28
N SER A 123 -6.61 4.54 -5.52
CA SER A 123 -5.85 3.81 -6.54
C SER A 123 -5.73 2.31 -6.21
N ALA A 124 -5.59 1.96 -4.94
CA ALA A 124 -5.56 0.56 -4.50
C ALA A 124 -6.89 -0.13 -4.72
N GLU A 125 -7.99 0.52 -4.34
CA GLU A 125 -9.34 0.00 -4.53
C GLU A 125 -9.68 -0.16 -6.02
N SER A 126 -9.27 0.78 -6.88
CA SER A 126 -9.39 0.63 -8.33
C SER A 126 -8.54 -0.53 -8.87
N PHE A 127 -7.32 -0.74 -8.36
CA PHE A 127 -6.49 -1.87 -8.75
C PHE A 127 -7.16 -3.20 -8.39
N LEU A 128 -7.71 -3.33 -7.18
CA LEU A 128 -8.40 -4.57 -6.74
C LEU A 128 -9.65 -4.89 -7.57
N GLN A 129 -10.35 -3.86 -8.06
CA GLN A 129 -11.47 -4.05 -8.98
C GLN A 129 -10.99 -4.63 -10.31
N VAL A 130 -9.94 -4.04 -10.90
CA VAL A 130 -9.38 -4.53 -12.16
C VAL A 130 -8.80 -5.93 -12.02
N GLU A 131 -8.03 -6.23 -10.96
CA GLU A 131 -7.45 -7.56 -10.75
C GLU A 131 -8.52 -8.65 -10.75
N MET A 132 -9.71 -8.34 -10.24
CA MET A 132 -10.85 -9.28 -10.26
C MET A 132 -11.51 -9.45 -11.62
N ASP A 133 -11.45 -8.48 -12.53
CA ASP A 133 -11.97 -8.64 -13.89
C ASP A 133 -11.12 -9.64 -14.71
N TYR A 134 -9.90 -9.96 -14.24
CA TYR A 134 -8.96 -10.86 -14.90
C TYR A 134 -8.80 -12.23 -14.22
N ILE A 135 -9.48 -12.47 -13.09
CA ILE A 135 -9.49 -13.77 -12.37
C ILE A 135 -10.74 -14.56 -12.74
#